data_AF-A0A2N4SQV1-F1
#
_entry.id   AF-A0A2N4SQV1-F1
#
_cell.length_a   1.000
_cell.length_b   1.000
_cell.length_c   1.000
_cell.angle_alpha   90.00
_cell.angle_beta   90.00
_cell.angle_gamma   90.00
#
_symmetry.space_group_name_H-M   'P 1'
#
loop_
_entity.id
_entity.type
_entity.pdbx_description
1 polymer ?
#
loop_
_entity_poly.entity_id
_entity_poly.type
_entity_poly.pdbx_seq_one_letter_code
_entity_poly.pdbx_strand_id
1 'polypeptide(L)'
;MAVRLGITDELLRKELAGGPGHKMGVTRAEQVSEYCIEAKGEHCYAYVNSLNARSGRLLELPVRDDMTTPREIRTGMAGLLEKTSATIMALTSALADDNINDNERRDIERKLSDLFAVGQGILRGTHEINESRKPAHLRAAA
;
A
#
# COMPACT_ATOMS: atom_id res chain seq x y z
N MET A 1 -8.02 4.06 20.52
CA MET A 1 -6.63 3.94 19.99
C MET A 1 -5.62 4.51 20.97
N ALA A 2 -5.73 5.78 21.41
CA ALA A 2 -4.77 6.42 22.33
C ALA A 2 -4.55 5.64 23.64
N VAL A 3 -5.63 5.15 24.25
CA VAL A 3 -5.56 4.30 25.47
C VAL A 3 -4.71 3.05 25.25
N ARG A 4 -4.81 2.40 24.08
CA ARG A 4 -4.00 1.21 23.74
C ARG A 4 -2.53 1.54 23.53
N LEU A 5 -2.24 2.77 23.10
CA LEU A 5 -0.87 3.30 22.95
C LEU A 5 -0.30 3.87 24.26
N GLY A 6 -1.07 3.89 25.35
CA GLY A 6 -0.64 4.47 26.63
C GLY A 6 -0.48 6.00 26.61
N ILE A 7 -1.17 6.70 25.70
CA ILE A 7 -1.10 8.17 25.56
C ILE A 7 -2.48 8.82 25.64
N THR A 8 -2.50 10.14 25.79
CA THR A 8 -3.74 10.92 25.76
C THR A 8 -4.25 11.09 24.32
N ASP A 9 -5.58 11.20 24.16
CA ASP A 9 -6.19 11.46 22.86
C ASP A 9 -5.68 12.77 22.23
N GLU A 10 -5.42 13.79 23.05
CA GLU A 10 -4.87 15.06 22.58
C GLU A 10 -3.44 14.91 22.04
N LEU A 11 -2.60 14.09 22.67
CA LEU A 11 -1.26 13.82 22.17
C LEU A 11 -1.32 13.03 20.85
N LEU A 12 -2.16 11.98 20.79
CA LEU A 12 -2.35 11.19 19.58
C LEU A 12 -2.84 12.08 18.42
N ARG A 13 -3.83 12.95 18.67
CA ARG A 13 -4.36 13.90 17.69
C ARG A 13 -3.27 14.84 17.17
N LYS A 14 -2.45 15.40 18.06
CA LYS A 14 -1.34 16.30 17.68
C LYS A 14 -0.27 15.60 16.86
N GLU A 15 0.05 14.35 17.21
CA GLU A 15 1.04 13.55 16.48
C GLU A 15 0.54 13.12 15.10
N LEU A 16 -0.74 12.70 14.99
CA LEU A 16 -1.37 12.36 13.71
C LEU A 16 -1.49 13.58 12.78
N ALA A 17 -1.79 14.75 13.33
CA ALA A 17 -1.88 15.99 12.57
C ALA A 17 -0.50 16.59 12.22
N GLY A 18 0.60 16.02 12.72
CA GLY A 18 1.95 16.56 12.52
C GLY A 18 2.14 17.96 13.12
N GLY A 19 1.53 18.21 14.29
CA GLY A 19 1.59 19.52 14.94
C GLY A 19 3.02 19.98 15.27
N PRO A 20 3.27 21.29 15.37
CA PRO A 20 4.59 21.81 15.72
C PRO A 20 5.10 21.23 17.04
N GLY A 21 6.28 20.59 17.02
CA GLY A 21 6.86 19.92 18.19
C GLY A 21 6.31 18.53 18.50
N HIS A 22 5.32 18.04 17.75
CA HIS A 22 4.69 16.73 17.95
C HIS A 22 4.95 15.83 16.73
N LYS A 23 6.02 15.03 16.81
CA LYS A 23 6.36 14.05 15.78
C LYS A 23 6.03 12.65 16.25
N MET A 24 5.31 11.91 15.42
CA MET A 24 5.08 10.48 15.66
C MET A 24 6.36 9.69 15.33
N GLY A 25 6.87 8.93 16.30
CA GLY A 25 8.01 8.03 16.09
C GLY A 25 7.61 6.78 15.29
N VAL A 26 8.60 6.14 14.65
CA VAL A 26 8.36 5.00 13.73
C VAL A 26 7.64 3.83 14.40
N THR A 27 8.02 3.46 15.63
CA THR A 27 7.40 2.37 16.39
C THR A 27 5.94 2.68 16.71
N ARG A 28 5.63 3.93 17.03
CA ARG A 28 4.26 4.34 17.31
C ARG A 28 3.42 4.40 16.04
N ALA A 29 4.01 4.86 14.93
CA ALA A 29 3.35 4.86 13.63
C ALA A 29 3.03 3.43 13.15
N GLU A 30 3.92 2.46 13.41
CA GLU A 30 3.67 1.04 13.17
C GLU A 30 2.50 0.51 14.00
N GLN A 31 2.47 0.76 15.31
CA GLN A 31 1.36 0.36 16.18
C GLN A 31 0.02 0.99 15.76
N VAL A 32 0.03 2.27 15.38
CA VAL A 32 -1.16 2.95 14.83
C VAL A 32 -1.61 2.27 13.54
N SER A 33 -0.67 1.92 12.66
CA SER A 33 -0.97 1.18 11.42
C SER A 33 -1.60 -0.18 11.71
N GLU A 34 -1.06 -0.94 12.66
CA GLU A 34 -1.65 -2.22 13.09
C GLU A 34 -3.08 -2.03 13.58
N TYR A 35 -3.35 -1.01 14.39
CA TYR A 35 -4.70 -0.73 14.88
C TYR A 35 -5.66 -0.28 13.77
N CYS A 36 -5.17 0.44 12.76
CA CYS A 36 -5.96 0.76 11.57
C CYS A 36 -6.28 -0.49 10.75
N ILE A 37 -5.35 -1.43 10.64
CA ILE A 37 -5.54 -2.73 9.97
C ILE A 37 -6.52 -3.60 10.75
N GLU A 38 -6.42 -3.62 12.08
CA GLU A 38 -7.38 -4.29 12.96
C GLU A 38 -8.80 -3.74 12.76
N ALA A 39 -8.93 -2.42 12.65
CA ALA A 39 -10.20 -1.72 12.46
C ALA A 39 -10.75 -1.77 11.02
N LYS A 40 -10.01 -2.36 10.07
CA LYS A 40 -10.38 -2.48 8.65
C LYS A 40 -10.76 -1.14 7.99
N GLY A 41 -10.01 -0.08 8.32
CA GLY A 41 -10.22 1.23 7.70
C GLY A 41 -9.85 1.25 6.22
N GLU A 42 -10.48 2.13 5.45
CA GLU A 42 -10.28 2.28 3.98
C GLU A 42 -8.81 2.44 3.57
N HIS A 43 -7.99 3.08 4.41
CA HIS A 43 -6.57 3.35 4.15
C HIS A 43 -5.62 2.68 5.14
N CYS A 44 -6.04 1.56 5.76
CA CYS A 44 -5.26 0.92 6.82
C CYS A 44 -3.84 0.48 6.43
N TYR A 45 -3.60 0.18 5.14
CA TYR A 45 -2.28 -0.20 4.63
C TYR A 45 -1.43 0.98 4.11
N ALA A 46 -1.94 2.22 4.15
CA ALA A 46 -1.24 3.36 3.58
C ALA A 46 0.16 3.56 4.18
N TYR A 47 0.31 3.37 5.49
CA TYR A 47 1.60 3.49 6.16
C TYR A 47 2.59 2.41 5.70
N VAL A 48 2.18 1.13 5.70
CA VAL A 48 3.05 0.03 5.30
C VAL A 48 3.43 0.11 3.82
N ASN A 49 2.49 0.51 2.97
CA ASN A 49 2.75 0.77 1.54
C ASN A 49 3.76 1.91 1.33
N SER A 50 3.68 2.97 2.15
CA SER A 50 4.64 4.08 2.09
C SER A 50 6.06 3.67 2.52
N LEU A 51 6.18 2.75 3.47
CA LEU A 51 7.47 2.18 3.87
C LEU A 51 8.03 1.27 2.77
N ASN A 52 7.19 0.40 2.21
CA ASN A 52 7.55 -0.52 1.12
C ASN A 52 8.10 0.23 -0.11
N ALA A 53 7.44 1.33 -0.50
CA ALA A 53 7.90 2.17 -1.60
C ALA A 53 9.34 2.71 -1.38
N ARG A 54 9.76 2.91 -0.13
CA ARG A 54 11.09 3.44 0.23
C ARG A 54 12.15 2.36 0.46
N SER A 55 11.75 1.13 0.79
CA SER A 55 12.67 0.02 1.07
C SER A 55 13.00 -0.85 -0.16
N GLY A 56 12.49 -0.48 -1.34
CA GLY A 56 12.84 -1.12 -2.62
C GLY A 56 12.39 -2.58 -2.74
N ARG A 57 11.53 -3.05 -1.83
CA ARG A 57 11.22 -4.47 -1.70
C ARG A 57 9.76 -4.69 -1.35
N LEU A 58 9.06 -5.33 -2.28
CA LEU A 58 7.71 -5.85 -2.15
C LEU A 58 7.62 -6.78 -0.93
N LEU A 59 7.15 -6.28 0.20
CA LEU A 59 6.72 -7.15 1.31
C LEU A 59 5.33 -7.68 0.94
N GLU A 60 5.21 -8.99 0.77
CA GLU A 60 3.90 -9.66 0.77
C GLU A 60 3.24 -9.38 2.13
N LEU A 61 2.20 -8.55 2.13
CA LEU A 61 1.47 -8.26 3.35
C LEU A 61 0.67 -9.50 3.77
N PRO A 62 0.69 -9.88 5.06
CA PRO A 62 -0.12 -11.00 5.54
C PRO A 62 -1.60 -10.78 5.22
N VAL A 63 -2.21 -11.82 4.67
CA VAL A 63 -3.52 -11.82 4.03
C VAL A 63 -4.65 -11.74 5.07
N ARG A 64 -5.59 -10.81 4.88
CA ARG A 64 -6.92 -10.86 5.50
C ARG A 64 -8.00 -10.92 4.40
N ASP A 65 -8.87 -11.92 4.49
CA ASP A 65 -9.91 -12.33 3.51
C ASP A 65 -11.04 -11.30 3.27
N ASP A 66 -10.99 -10.11 3.86
CA ASP A 66 -12.16 -9.25 4.06
C ASP A 66 -12.19 -7.96 3.23
N MET A 67 -11.16 -7.66 2.44
CA MET A 67 -11.17 -6.53 1.50
C MET A 67 -11.58 -6.99 0.09
N THR A 68 -12.75 -7.62 0.00
CA THR A 68 -13.34 -8.15 -1.23
C THR A 68 -14.16 -7.08 -1.96
N THR A 69 -13.54 -6.39 -2.90
CA THR A 69 -14.16 -6.32 -4.22
C THR A 69 -13.42 -7.33 -5.09
N PRO A 70 -14.09 -8.34 -5.67
CA PRO A 70 -13.46 -9.24 -6.62
C PRO A 70 -13.09 -8.40 -7.84
N ARG A 71 -11.89 -7.80 -7.83
CA ARG A 71 -11.35 -7.21 -9.02
C ARG A 71 -10.95 -8.39 -9.88
N GLU A 72 -11.78 -8.71 -10.88
CA GLU A 72 -11.49 -9.78 -11.82
C GLU A 72 -10.03 -9.63 -12.29
N ILE A 73 -9.23 -10.68 -12.11
CA ILE A 73 -7.80 -10.69 -12.44
C ILE A 73 -7.56 -10.19 -13.87
N ARG A 74 -8.49 -10.49 -14.78
CA ARG A 74 -8.49 -10.02 -16.19
C ARG A 74 -8.52 -8.50 -16.29
N THR A 75 -9.43 -7.86 -15.55
CA THR A 75 -9.57 -6.40 -15.48
C THR A 75 -8.40 -5.77 -14.72
N GLY A 76 -7.83 -6.48 -13.75
CA GLY A 76 -6.57 -6.13 -13.09
C GLY A 76 -5.39 -6.09 -14.07
N MET A 77 -5.26 -7.10 -14.93
CA MET A 77 -4.17 -7.20 -15.92
C MET A 77 -4.25 -6.12 -17.00
N ALA A 78 -5.46 -5.80 -17.47
CA ALA A 78 -5.67 -4.67 -18.38
C ALA A 78 -5.24 -3.34 -17.73
N GLY A 79 -5.64 -3.11 -16.47
CA GLY A 79 -5.21 -1.93 -15.71
C GLY A 79 -3.71 -1.90 -15.42
N LEU A 80 -3.05 -3.07 -15.29
CA LEU A 80 -1.60 -3.16 -15.12
C LEU A 80 -0.88 -2.69 -16.40
N LEU A 81 -1.33 -3.14 -17.56
CA LEU A 81 -0.77 -2.74 -18.86
C LEU A 81 -0.96 -1.25 -19.12
N GLU A 82 -2.14 -0.71 -18.84
CA GLU A 82 -2.44 0.72 -18.94
C GLU A 82 -1.50 1.55 -18.06
N LYS A 83 -1.38 1.21 -16.77
CA LYS A 83 -0.51 1.93 -15.84
C LYS A 83 0.97 1.78 -16.17
N THR A 84 1.39 0.62 -16.67
CA THR A 84 2.77 0.40 -17.13
C THR A 84 3.09 1.33 -18.30
N SER A 85 2.20 1.38 -19.30
CA SER A 85 2.34 2.29 -20.44
C SER A 85 2.40 3.76 -20.00
N ALA A 86 1.49 4.19 -19.14
CA ALA A 86 1.45 5.55 -18.62
C ALA A 86 2.70 5.94 -17.79
N THR A 87 3.34 4.96 -17.14
CA THR A 87 4.59 5.16 -16.40
C THR A 87 5.78 5.27 -17.33
N ILE A 88 5.87 4.38 -18.33
CA ILE A 88 6.92 4.44 -19.36
C ILE A 88 6.86 5.75 -20.13
N MET A 89 5.67 6.20 -20.53
CA MET A 89 5.51 7.49 -21.21
C MET A 89 6.00 8.66 -20.35
N ALA A 90 5.61 8.71 -19.07
CA ALA A 90 6.04 9.77 -18.17
C ALA A 90 7.57 9.78 -17.98
N LEU A 91 8.18 8.60 -17.85
CA LEU A 91 9.64 8.46 -17.75
C LEU A 91 10.34 8.92 -19.03
N THR A 92 9.88 8.47 -20.20
CA THR A 92 10.48 8.86 -21.49
C THR A 92 10.33 10.36 -21.75
N SER A 93 9.19 10.95 -21.38
CA SER A 93 8.99 12.40 -21.47
C SER A 93 9.92 13.18 -20.52
N ALA A 94 10.09 12.72 -19.28
CA ALA A 94 10.98 13.36 -18.31
C ALA A 94 12.48 13.18 -18.64
N LEU A 95 12.82 12.17 -19.46
CA LEU A 95 14.18 11.95 -19.96
C LEU A 95 14.45 12.66 -21.29
N ALA A 96 13.46 13.33 -21.89
CA ALA A 96 13.60 13.92 -23.22
C ALA A 96 14.59 15.10 -23.27
N ASP A 97 14.76 15.80 -22.15
CA ASP A 97 15.67 16.94 -21.99
C ASP A 97 16.85 16.64 -21.03
N ASP A 98 17.02 15.39 -20.63
CA ASP A 98 18.04 14.90 -19.70
C ASP A 98 18.05 15.62 -18.33
N ASN A 99 16.92 16.23 -17.94
CA ASN A 99 16.81 17.00 -16.71
C ASN A 99 15.47 16.76 -15.98
N ILE A 100 15.45 15.75 -15.10
CA ILE A 100 14.28 15.44 -14.29
C ILE A 100 14.14 16.45 -13.13
N ASN A 101 13.09 17.26 -13.16
CA ASN A 101 12.76 18.17 -12.06
C ASN A 101 11.97 17.48 -10.92
N ASP A 102 11.83 18.16 -9.77
CA ASP A 102 11.14 17.60 -8.59
C ASP A 102 9.66 17.24 -8.85
N ASN A 103 8.99 17.94 -9.77
CA ASN A 103 7.59 17.65 -10.10
C ASN A 103 7.49 16.38 -10.97
N GLU A 104 8.38 16.23 -11.95
CA GLU A 104 8.48 15.02 -12.77
C GLU A 104 8.86 13.81 -11.93
N ARG A 105 9.84 13.95 -11.03
CA ARG A 105 10.20 12.88 -10.09
C ARG A 105 8.98 12.45 -9.28
N ARG A 106 8.24 13.41 -8.70
CA ARG A 106 7.04 13.12 -7.90
C ARG A 106 5.93 12.46 -8.73
N ASP A 107 5.76 12.86 -9.99
CA ASP A 107 4.76 12.25 -10.87
C ASP A 107 5.12 10.80 -11.22
N ILE A 108 6.40 10.53 -11.54
CA ILE A 108 6.92 9.19 -11.79
C ILE A 108 6.76 8.31 -10.55
N GLU A 109 7.15 8.79 -9.37
CA GLU A 109 6.98 8.08 -8.10
C GLU A 109 5.51 7.71 -7.83
N ARG A 110 4.58 8.65 -8.06
CA ARG A 110 3.15 8.41 -7.93
C ARG A 110 2.66 7.32 -8.90
N LYS A 111 3.05 7.40 -10.18
CA LYS A 111 2.66 6.43 -11.21
C LYS A 111 3.20 5.02 -10.91
N LEU A 112 4.43 4.93 -10.40
CA LEU A 112 5.02 3.67 -9.95
C LEU A 112 4.27 3.08 -8.74
N SER A 113 3.92 3.91 -7.76
CA SER A 113 3.11 3.47 -6.60
C SER A 113 1.76 2.90 -7.04
N ASP A 114 1.10 3.59 -7.98
CA ASP A 114 -0.16 3.16 -8.59
C ASP A 114 -0.03 1.81 -9.32
N LEU A 115 1.09 1.60 -10.04
CA LEU A 115 1.40 0.35 -10.72
C LEU A 115 1.56 -0.80 -9.72
N PHE A 116 2.30 -0.58 -8.64
CA PHE A 116 2.49 -1.58 -7.58
C PHE A 116 1.18 -1.96 -6.90
N ALA A 117 0.30 -0.99 -6.63
CA ALA A 117 -1.02 -1.25 -6.05
C ALA A 117 -1.87 -2.18 -6.93
N VAL A 118 -1.81 -2.03 -8.26
CA VAL A 118 -2.51 -2.93 -9.19
C VAL A 118 -1.87 -4.32 -9.21
N GLY A 119 -0.54 -4.41 -9.24
CA GLY A 119 0.18 -5.70 -9.19
C GLY A 119 -0.14 -6.49 -7.92
N GLN A 120 -0.17 -5.83 -6.76
CA GLN A 120 -0.59 -6.42 -5.49
C GLN A 120 -2.04 -6.92 -5.55
N GLY A 121 -2.93 -6.17 -6.18
CA GLY A 121 -4.32 -6.60 -6.39
C GLY A 121 -4.45 -7.88 -7.22
N ILE A 122 -3.60 -8.05 -8.24
CA ILE A 122 -3.55 -9.26 -9.08
C ILE A 122 -3.01 -10.46 -8.30
N LEU A 123 -1.92 -10.27 -7.56
CA LEU A 123 -1.36 -11.32 -6.69
C LEU A 123 -2.40 -11.80 -5.68
N ARG A 124 -3.09 -10.86 -5.01
CA ARG A 124 -4.23 -11.16 -4.12
C ARG A 124 -5.28 -12.03 -4.79
N GLY A 125 -5.81 -11.63 -5.95
CA GLY A 125 -6.83 -12.40 -6.66
C GLY A 125 -6.33 -13.80 -7.07
N THR A 126 -5.04 -13.92 -7.42
CA THR A 126 -4.43 -15.20 -7.79
C THR A 126 -4.31 -16.13 -6.58
N HIS A 127 -3.92 -15.60 -5.42
CA HIS A 127 -3.89 -16.34 -4.16
C HIS A 127 -5.29 -16.82 -3.75
N GLU A 128 -6.31 -15.97 -3.82
CA GLU A 128 -7.70 -16.33 -3.51
C GLU A 128 -8.22 -17.47 -4.38
N ILE A 129 -7.95 -17.43 -5.69
CA ILE A 129 -8.32 -18.53 -6.61
C ILE A 129 -7.54 -19.81 -6.27
N ASN A 130 -6.26 -19.70 -5.89
CA ASN A 130 -5.46 -20.86 -5.53
C ASN A 130 -5.97 -21.51 -4.23
N GLU A 131 -6.14 -20.75 -3.16
CA GLU A 131 -6.61 -21.25 -1.86
C GLU A 131 -8.02 -21.83 -1.91
N SER A 132 -8.94 -21.18 -2.64
CA SER A 132 -10.32 -21.69 -2.80
C SER A 132 -10.38 -23.05 -3.50
N ARG A 133 -9.40 -23.36 -4.35
CA ARG A 133 -9.28 -24.62 -5.09
C ARG A 133 -8.40 -25.67 -4.42
N LYS A 134 -7.69 -25.34 -3.34
CA LYS A 134 -6.90 -26.32 -2.59
C LYS A 134 -7.83 -27.27 -1.81
N PRO A 135 -7.55 -28.59 -1.83
CA PRO A 135 -8.26 -29.54 -0.97
C PRO A 135 -7.99 -29.20 0.51
N ALA A 136 -8.97 -29.48 1.37
CA ALA A 136 -9.03 -28.98 2.76
C ALA A 136 -7.79 -29.27 3.62
N HIS A 137 -7.00 -30.30 3.28
CA HIS A 137 -5.77 -30.68 3.98
C HIS A 137 -4.51 -29.89 3.56
N LEU A 138 -4.61 -29.01 2.55
CA LEU A 138 -3.51 -28.16 2.04
C LEU A 138 -3.77 -26.66 2.18
N ARG A 139 -4.91 -26.26 2.77
CA ARG A 139 -5.19 -24.85 3.07
C ARG A 139 -4.27 -24.40 4.20
N ALA A 140 -3.58 -23.28 4.02
CA ALA A 140 -2.75 -22.70 5.08
C ALA A 140 -3.64 -22.46 6.31
N ALA A 141 -3.17 -22.87 7.49
CA ALA A 141 -3.93 -22.77 8.74
C ALA A 141 -4.34 -21.31 8.97
N ALA A 142 -5.65 -21.13 9.22
CA ALA A 142 -6.31 -19.85 9.50
C ALA A 142 -5.73 -19.13 10.71
#